data_AF-A0A9E6RCG7-F1
#
_entry.id   AF-A0A9E6RCG7-F1
#
_cell.length_a   1.000
_cell.length_b   1.000
_cell.length_c   1.000
_cell.angle_alpha   90.00
_cell.angle_beta   90.00
_cell.angle_gamma   90.00
#
_symmetry.space_group_name_H-M   'P 1'
#
loop_
_entity.id
_entity.type
_entity.pdbx_description
1 polymer ?
#
loop_
_entity_poly.entity_id
_entity_poly.type
_entity_poly.pdbx_seq_one_letter_code
_entity_poly.pdbx_strand_id
1 'polypeptide(L)'
;MVFATAYGGIEFTRGTARVAAIWPANAALLVIMLSLGAGRARMLGLAAAGYLGFAAANFAAGDGLAICLGLPVANLVEVMICRAALMRFGDHDLTRPRAFAMFCAVAAGPASLASSLTAVALFAVVAPSTALSSLFWDWYAADALGLVTFTPLFWSIATRSVEISRKRLPAAALTAAAFCALLAAIFVQSTYPVLFLVYPALIVVAFQFGFGGAAVALVVTATVAVVATSNGHGPLSLMRGTLREQIAILQIFVAVSAAMSLAVASVLAEREKLNRQLRAAKTAAEAAEDRLRESEARYRLLAENSSDVIALSGADGQVDYVAFGRRASRLSARDLRVARARGAPASPGAAGPA
;
A
#
# COMPACT_ATOMS: atom_id res chain seq x y z
N MET A 1 -6.38 -22.14 -1.67
CA MET A 1 -6.80 -20.88 -1.02
C MET A 1 -8.20 -20.48 -1.45
N VAL A 2 -8.46 -20.18 -2.75
CA VAL A 2 -9.80 -19.77 -3.24
C VAL A 2 -10.91 -20.72 -2.81
N PHE A 3 -10.74 -22.03 -3.00
CA PHE A 3 -11.70 -23.03 -2.52
C PHE A 3 -11.98 -22.90 -1.01
N ALA A 4 -10.93 -22.84 -0.18
CA ALA A 4 -11.07 -22.78 1.28
C ALA A 4 -11.76 -21.50 1.75
N THR A 5 -11.40 -20.35 1.17
CA THR A 5 -12.03 -19.06 1.50
C THR A 5 -13.47 -18.97 1.00
N ALA A 6 -13.78 -19.54 -0.17
CA ALA A 6 -15.13 -19.58 -0.71
C ALA A 6 -16.02 -20.54 0.08
N TYR A 7 -15.59 -21.80 0.25
CA TYR A 7 -16.34 -22.81 0.99
C TYR A 7 -16.56 -22.40 2.45
N GLY A 8 -15.52 -21.88 3.12
CA GLY A 8 -15.66 -21.35 4.48
C GLY A 8 -16.65 -20.19 4.58
N GLY A 9 -16.69 -19.29 3.58
CA GLY A 9 -17.67 -18.20 3.51
C GLY A 9 -19.10 -18.70 3.31
N ILE A 10 -19.30 -19.72 2.46
CA ILE A 10 -20.61 -20.34 2.23
C ILE A 10 -21.11 -21.03 3.51
N GLU A 11 -20.28 -21.84 4.16
CA GLU A 11 -20.67 -22.57 5.37
C GLU A 11 -20.93 -21.62 6.55
N PHE A 12 -20.14 -20.55 6.69
CA PHE A 12 -20.36 -19.54 7.73
C PHE A 12 -21.72 -18.83 7.58
N THR A 13 -22.15 -18.58 6.34
CA THR A 13 -23.38 -17.83 6.06
C THR A 13 -24.65 -18.69 6.05
N ARG A 14 -24.51 -20.01 5.95
CA ARG A 14 -25.62 -20.98 6.02
C ARG A 14 -26.30 -21.06 7.39
N GLY A 15 -25.54 -20.91 8.49
CA GLY A 15 -26.05 -21.03 9.85
C GLY A 15 -26.64 -19.74 10.45
N THR A 16 -26.20 -18.57 9.98
CA THR A 16 -26.56 -17.27 10.56
C THR A 16 -27.38 -16.45 9.56
N ALA A 17 -28.68 -16.75 9.41
CA ALA A 17 -29.70 -15.96 8.68
C ALA A 17 -29.23 -15.15 7.43
N ARG A 18 -28.31 -15.71 6.62
CA ARG A 18 -27.63 -15.01 5.49
C ARG A 18 -27.09 -13.61 5.86
N VAL A 19 -26.77 -13.41 7.14
CA VAL A 19 -26.41 -12.12 7.75
C VAL A 19 -25.05 -11.70 7.23
N ALA A 20 -25.03 -10.65 6.39
CA ALA A 20 -23.83 -9.91 5.99
C ALA A 20 -22.64 -10.79 5.56
N ALA A 21 -22.80 -11.56 4.48
CA ALA A 21 -21.71 -12.33 3.91
C ALA A 21 -20.58 -11.40 3.46
N ILE A 22 -19.53 -11.20 4.26
CA ILE A 22 -18.31 -10.58 3.76
C ILE A 22 -17.56 -11.67 2.98
N TRP A 23 -17.31 -11.47 1.69
CA TRP A 23 -16.77 -12.51 0.80
C TRP A 23 -15.24 -12.40 0.61
N PRO A 24 -14.41 -13.19 1.33
CA PRO A 24 -12.95 -13.06 1.25
C PRO A 24 -12.35 -13.67 -0.03
N ALA A 25 -13.08 -14.53 -0.75
CA ALA A 25 -12.48 -15.38 -1.77
C ALA A 25 -12.04 -14.60 -3.02
N ASN A 26 -12.77 -13.55 -3.42
CA ASN A 26 -12.39 -12.69 -4.55
C ASN A 26 -11.13 -11.88 -4.21
N ALA A 27 -11.02 -11.38 -2.98
CA ALA A 27 -9.82 -10.69 -2.48
C ALA A 27 -8.59 -11.61 -2.51
N ALA A 28 -8.74 -12.88 -2.09
CA ALA A 28 -7.66 -13.86 -2.12
C ALA A 28 -7.13 -14.09 -3.55
N LEU A 29 -8.04 -14.31 -4.51
CA LEU A 29 -7.66 -14.51 -5.91
C LEU A 29 -7.01 -13.25 -6.50
N LEU A 30 -7.57 -12.07 -6.23
CA LEU A 30 -7.03 -10.79 -6.69
C LEU A 30 -5.58 -10.61 -6.24
N VAL A 31 -5.30 -10.79 -4.93
CA VAL A 31 -3.93 -10.64 -4.41
C VAL A 31 -2.98 -11.67 -5.01
N ILE A 32 -3.40 -12.95 -5.13
CA ILE A 32 -2.59 -13.98 -5.80
C ILE A 32 -2.24 -13.55 -7.23
N MET A 33 -3.20 -13.01 -7.98
CA MET A 33 -2.98 -12.56 -9.35
C MET A 33 -2.12 -11.30 -9.46
N LEU A 34 -2.16 -10.41 -8.47
CA LEU A 34 -1.27 -9.24 -8.40
C LEU A 34 0.15 -9.63 -8.01
N SER A 35 0.32 -10.57 -7.08
CA SER A 35 1.64 -11.00 -6.60
C SER A 35 2.36 -11.94 -7.55
N LEU A 36 1.64 -12.84 -8.24
CA LEU A 36 2.25 -13.88 -9.08
C LEU A 36 2.01 -13.68 -10.58
N GLY A 37 1.00 -12.90 -10.97
CA GLY A 37 0.47 -12.86 -12.33
C GLY A 37 1.24 -11.97 -13.32
N ALA A 38 2.56 -12.11 -13.41
CA ALA A 38 3.34 -11.54 -14.51
C ALA A 38 3.24 -12.44 -15.76
N GLY A 39 2.75 -11.88 -16.88
CA GLY A 39 2.61 -12.57 -18.17
C GLY A 39 1.23 -13.21 -18.41
N ARG A 40 0.83 -13.27 -19.70
CA ARG A 40 -0.52 -13.69 -20.13
C ARG A 40 -0.84 -15.15 -19.77
N ALA A 41 0.09 -16.07 -19.99
CA ALA A 41 -0.12 -17.49 -19.71
C ALA A 41 -0.37 -17.77 -18.21
N ARG A 42 0.44 -17.16 -17.33
CA ARG A 42 0.28 -17.31 -15.88
C ARG A 42 -1.01 -16.68 -15.38
N MET A 43 -1.38 -15.51 -15.92
CA MET A 43 -2.66 -14.89 -15.62
C MET A 43 -3.85 -15.80 -15.97
N LEU A 44 -3.83 -16.41 -17.17
CA LEU A 44 -4.88 -17.35 -17.58
C LEU A 44 -4.91 -18.61 -16.70
N GLY A 45 -3.74 -19.15 -16.35
CA GLY A 45 -3.64 -20.30 -15.44
C GLY A 45 -4.20 -20.00 -14.04
N LEU A 46 -3.90 -18.81 -13.49
CA LEU A 46 -4.45 -18.38 -12.20
C LEU A 46 -5.95 -18.13 -12.26
N ALA A 47 -6.46 -17.53 -13.35
CA ALA A 47 -7.90 -17.35 -13.56
C ALA A 47 -8.63 -18.69 -13.66
N ALA A 48 -8.08 -19.67 -14.40
CA ALA A 48 -8.63 -21.01 -14.48
C ALA A 48 -8.62 -21.74 -13.12
N ALA A 49 -7.51 -21.65 -12.38
CA ALA A 49 -7.42 -22.23 -11.04
C ALA A 49 -8.41 -21.56 -10.06
N GLY A 50 -8.59 -20.25 -10.15
CA GLY A 50 -9.58 -19.50 -9.39
C GLY A 50 -11.00 -19.94 -9.72
N TYR A 51 -11.35 -20.02 -11.00
CA TYR A 51 -12.64 -20.52 -11.50
C TYR A 51 -12.95 -21.92 -10.95
N LEU A 52 -12.02 -22.85 -11.09
CA LEU A 52 -12.18 -24.22 -10.59
C LEU A 52 -12.31 -24.25 -9.06
N GLY A 53 -11.58 -23.39 -8.35
CA GLY A 53 -11.70 -23.25 -6.91
C GLY A 53 -13.08 -22.79 -6.46
N PHE A 54 -13.67 -21.81 -7.14
CA PHE A 54 -15.05 -21.37 -6.87
C PHE A 54 -16.08 -22.45 -7.25
N ALA A 55 -15.93 -23.07 -8.42
CA ALA A 55 -16.83 -24.12 -8.88
C ALA A 55 -16.84 -25.31 -7.92
N ALA A 56 -15.66 -25.73 -7.45
CA ALA A 56 -15.51 -26.79 -6.46
C ALA A 56 -16.12 -26.40 -5.10
N ALA A 57 -16.03 -25.14 -4.67
CA ALA A 57 -16.63 -24.67 -3.42
C ALA A 57 -18.17 -24.72 -3.48
N ASN A 58 -18.77 -24.23 -4.57
CA ASN A 58 -20.21 -24.31 -4.78
C ASN A 58 -20.69 -25.77 -4.89
N PHE A 59 -19.92 -26.62 -5.57
CA PHE A 59 -20.23 -28.04 -5.67
C PHE A 59 -20.16 -28.74 -4.31
N ALA A 60 -19.12 -28.46 -3.51
CA ALA A 60 -18.98 -28.98 -2.16
C ALA A 60 -20.06 -28.46 -1.21
N ALA A 61 -20.59 -27.25 -1.47
CA ALA A 61 -21.77 -26.75 -0.79
C ALA A 61 -23.06 -27.47 -1.24
N GLY A 62 -23.07 -28.20 -2.35
CA GLY A 62 -24.25 -28.89 -2.86
C GLY A 62 -25.15 -28.04 -3.75
N ASP A 63 -24.59 -26.96 -4.33
CA ASP A 63 -25.33 -26.14 -5.30
C ASP A 63 -25.52 -26.87 -6.64
N GLY A 64 -26.57 -26.49 -7.38
CA GLY A 64 -26.84 -27.04 -8.71
C GLY A 64 -25.74 -26.71 -9.73
N LEU A 65 -25.64 -27.53 -10.79
CA LEU A 65 -24.58 -27.42 -11.79
C LEU A 65 -24.51 -26.04 -12.48
N ALA A 66 -25.67 -25.41 -12.73
CA ALA A 66 -25.73 -24.07 -13.30
C ALA A 66 -25.11 -23.00 -12.38
N ILE A 67 -25.29 -23.12 -11.07
CA ILE A 67 -24.69 -22.23 -10.06
C ILE A 67 -23.18 -22.50 -9.94
N CYS A 68 -22.79 -23.78 -9.90
CA CYS A 68 -21.39 -24.19 -9.85
C CYS A 68 -20.56 -23.67 -11.02
N LEU A 69 -21.14 -23.58 -12.22
CA LEU A 69 -20.45 -23.11 -13.42
C LEU A 69 -20.64 -21.61 -13.68
N GLY A 70 -21.80 -21.06 -13.33
CA GLY A 70 -22.16 -19.67 -13.61
C GLY A 70 -21.57 -18.67 -12.63
N LEU A 71 -21.67 -18.91 -11.31
CA LEU A 71 -21.18 -17.96 -10.31
C LEU A 71 -19.68 -17.69 -10.34
N PRO A 72 -18.81 -18.67 -10.61
CA PRO A 72 -17.39 -18.38 -10.79
C PRO A 72 -17.11 -17.36 -11.90
N VAL A 73 -17.99 -17.22 -12.90
CA VAL A 73 -17.86 -16.19 -13.94
C VAL A 73 -18.03 -14.79 -13.34
N ALA A 74 -19.05 -14.57 -12.50
CA ALA A 74 -19.26 -13.30 -11.80
C ALA A 74 -18.04 -12.92 -10.94
N ASN A 75 -17.55 -13.87 -10.15
CA ASN A 75 -16.35 -13.68 -9.32
C ASN A 75 -15.11 -13.34 -10.16
N LEU A 76 -14.91 -14.02 -11.30
CA LEU A 76 -13.80 -13.71 -12.20
C LEU A 76 -13.93 -12.34 -12.84
N VAL A 77 -15.13 -11.94 -13.27
CA VAL A 77 -15.37 -10.60 -13.82
C VAL A 77 -14.92 -9.54 -12.83
N GLU A 78 -15.31 -9.68 -11.56
CA GLU A 78 -14.92 -8.76 -10.50
C GLU A 78 -13.41 -8.65 -10.33
N VAL A 79 -12.75 -9.80 -10.13
CA VAL A 79 -11.30 -9.88 -9.91
C VAL A 79 -10.53 -9.33 -11.10
N MET A 80 -10.98 -9.62 -12.32
CA MET A 80 -10.32 -9.16 -13.54
C MET A 80 -10.47 -7.66 -13.75
N ILE A 81 -11.61 -7.06 -13.41
CA ILE A 81 -11.80 -5.60 -13.45
C ILE A 81 -10.85 -4.92 -12.46
N CYS A 82 -10.82 -5.36 -11.20
CA CYS A 82 -9.91 -4.83 -10.19
C CYS A 82 -8.45 -4.95 -10.61
N ARG A 83 -8.04 -6.13 -11.07
CA ARG A 83 -6.67 -6.37 -11.54
C ARG A 83 -6.32 -5.48 -12.73
N ALA A 84 -7.19 -5.40 -13.74
CA ALA A 84 -6.94 -4.62 -14.94
C ALA A 84 -6.78 -3.13 -14.60
N ALA A 85 -7.62 -2.59 -13.72
CA ALA A 85 -7.49 -1.21 -13.26
C ALA A 85 -6.15 -0.99 -12.53
N LEU A 86 -5.84 -1.80 -11.52
CA LEU A 86 -4.60 -1.68 -10.75
C LEU A 86 -3.34 -1.79 -11.62
N MET A 87 -3.35 -2.68 -12.61
CA MET A 87 -2.22 -2.84 -13.54
C MET A 87 -2.14 -1.69 -14.55
N ARG A 88 -3.26 -1.15 -15.02
CA ARG A 88 -3.28 -0.08 -16.04
C ARG A 88 -2.77 1.25 -15.49
N PHE A 89 -3.05 1.55 -14.23
CA PHE A 89 -2.64 2.81 -13.61
C PHE A 89 -1.24 2.73 -12.97
N GLY A 90 -0.52 1.61 -13.14
CA GLY A 90 0.91 1.47 -12.85
C GLY A 90 1.29 1.36 -11.36
N ASP A 91 0.38 1.71 -10.46
CA ASP A 91 0.59 1.69 -9.02
C ASP A 91 -0.42 0.77 -8.32
N HIS A 92 -0.02 -0.48 -8.08
CA HIS A 92 -0.83 -1.51 -7.42
C HIS A 92 -0.39 -1.78 -5.98
N ASP A 93 0.54 -0.98 -5.46
CA ASP A 93 0.97 -1.04 -4.06
C ASP A 93 -0.08 -0.35 -3.18
N LEU A 94 -0.93 -1.15 -2.54
CA LEU A 94 -2.03 -0.64 -1.69
C LEU A 94 -1.54 0.13 -0.45
N THR A 95 -0.24 0.11 -0.14
CA THR A 95 0.31 0.96 0.92
C THR A 95 0.38 2.43 0.51
N ARG A 96 0.16 2.75 -0.78
CA ARG A 96 0.11 4.12 -1.28
C ARG A 96 -1.33 4.66 -1.31
N PRO A 97 -1.57 5.89 -0.84
CA PRO A 97 -2.92 6.46 -0.77
C PRO A 97 -3.65 6.49 -2.12
N ARG A 98 -2.94 6.84 -3.21
CA ARG A 98 -3.52 6.91 -4.55
C ARG A 98 -3.96 5.54 -5.06
N ALA A 99 -3.10 4.54 -4.91
CA ALA A 99 -3.40 3.16 -5.32
C ALA A 99 -4.55 2.58 -4.49
N PHE A 100 -4.56 2.82 -3.17
CA PHE A 100 -5.62 2.40 -2.27
C PHE A 100 -6.97 3.06 -2.59
N ALA A 101 -7.00 4.38 -2.80
CA ALA A 101 -8.21 5.11 -3.16
C ALA A 101 -8.79 4.62 -4.50
N MET A 102 -7.93 4.43 -5.50
CA MET A 102 -8.32 3.85 -6.79
C MET A 102 -8.84 2.42 -6.65
N PHE A 103 -8.17 1.58 -5.85
CA PHE A 103 -8.63 0.23 -5.56
C PHE A 103 -10.04 0.27 -4.95
N CYS A 104 -10.28 1.09 -3.92
CA CYS A 104 -11.59 1.21 -3.30
C CYS A 104 -12.66 1.68 -4.28
N ALA A 105 -12.36 2.69 -5.12
CA ALA A 105 -13.28 3.21 -6.12
C ALA A 105 -13.64 2.15 -7.19
N VAL A 106 -12.68 1.33 -7.60
CA VAL A 106 -12.90 0.27 -8.60
C VAL A 106 -13.63 -0.93 -7.98
N ALA A 107 -13.19 -1.37 -6.80
CA ALA A 107 -13.76 -2.50 -6.08
C ALA A 107 -15.23 -2.21 -5.72
N ALA A 108 -15.49 -1.14 -4.97
CA ALA A 108 -16.86 -0.78 -4.57
C ALA A 108 -17.71 -0.21 -5.73
N GLY A 109 -17.09 0.17 -6.85
CA GLY A 109 -17.81 0.70 -8.00
C GLY A 109 -17.96 -0.34 -9.12
N PRO A 110 -17.27 -0.17 -10.26
CA PRO A 110 -17.50 -0.95 -11.47
C PRO A 110 -17.27 -2.46 -11.31
N ALA A 111 -16.36 -2.90 -10.44
CA ALA A 111 -16.09 -4.32 -10.25
C ALA A 111 -17.28 -5.05 -9.62
N SER A 112 -17.72 -4.62 -8.42
CA SER A 112 -18.85 -5.25 -7.74
C SER A 112 -20.18 -5.02 -8.47
N LEU A 113 -20.35 -3.91 -9.18
CA LEU A 113 -21.51 -3.70 -10.07
C LEU A 113 -21.55 -4.77 -11.17
N ALA A 114 -20.44 -5.00 -11.87
CA ALA A 114 -20.38 -6.00 -12.94
C ALA A 114 -20.55 -7.44 -12.43
N SER A 115 -19.95 -7.76 -11.27
CA SER A 115 -20.13 -9.04 -10.58
C SER A 115 -21.61 -9.29 -10.29
N SER A 116 -22.26 -8.32 -9.65
CA SER A 116 -23.65 -8.41 -9.21
C SER A 116 -24.61 -8.51 -10.38
N LEU A 117 -24.39 -7.75 -11.46
CA LEU A 117 -25.19 -7.86 -12.68
C LEU A 117 -25.03 -9.24 -13.34
N THR A 118 -23.81 -9.79 -13.36
CA THR A 118 -23.54 -11.12 -13.91
C THR A 118 -24.25 -12.20 -13.09
N ALA A 119 -24.22 -12.09 -11.77
CA ALA A 119 -24.93 -12.99 -10.88
C ALA A 119 -26.46 -12.90 -11.04
N VAL A 120 -27.01 -11.68 -11.08
CA VAL A 120 -28.45 -11.46 -11.30
C VAL A 120 -28.89 -12.03 -12.64
N ALA A 121 -28.10 -11.87 -13.70
CA ALA A 121 -28.40 -12.44 -15.01
C ALA A 121 -28.45 -13.98 -14.96
N LEU A 122 -27.56 -14.63 -14.20
CA LEU A 122 -27.62 -16.07 -13.98
C LEU A 122 -28.89 -16.48 -13.22
N PHE A 123 -29.20 -15.80 -12.10
CA PHE A 123 -30.35 -16.12 -11.27
C PHE A 123 -31.69 -15.84 -11.95
N ALA A 124 -31.76 -14.87 -12.87
CA ALA A 124 -32.93 -14.63 -13.70
C ALA A 124 -33.32 -15.86 -14.55
N VAL A 125 -32.33 -16.66 -14.95
CA VAL A 125 -32.54 -17.89 -15.74
C VAL A 125 -32.75 -19.10 -14.84
N VAL A 126 -31.90 -19.26 -13.81
CA VAL A 126 -31.85 -20.49 -12.99
C VAL A 126 -32.90 -20.51 -11.88
N ALA A 127 -33.33 -19.34 -11.41
CA ALA A 127 -34.35 -19.22 -10.36
C ALA A 127 -35.28 -18.01 -10.61
N PRO A 128 -36.17 -18.08 -11.62
CA PRO A 128 -36.97 -16.94 -12.09
C PRO A 128 -37.89 -16.31 -11.02
N SER A 129 -38.25 -17.06 -9.98
CA SER A 129 -39.07 -16.58 -8.87
C SER A 129 -38.30 -15.75 -7.82
N THR A 130 -36.99 -15.57 -8.00
CA THR A 130 -36.14 -14.84 -7.05
C THR A 130 -36.38 -13.34 -7.18
N ALA A 131 -36.46 -12.63 -6.05
CA ALA A 131 -36.48 -11.18 -6.03
C ALA A 131 -35.10 -10.63 -6.45
N LEU A 132 -34.91 -10.40 -7.76
CA LEU A 132 -33.63 -10.02 -8.36
C LEU A 132 -33.07 -8.71 -7.82
N SER A 133 -33.93 -7.75 -7.46
CA SER A 133 -33.50 -6.46 -6.89
C SER A 133 -32.90 -6.62 -5.49
N SER A 134 -33.49 -7.43 -4.62
CA SER A 134 -32.89 -7.71 -3.30
C SER A 134 -31.59 -8.48 -3.44
N LEU A 135 -31.58 -9.49 -4.33
CA LEU A 135 -30.38 -10.29 -4.61
C LEU A 135 -29.23 -9.39 -5.05
N PHE A 136 -29.48 -8.44 -5.96
CA PHE A 136 -28.50 -7.49 -6.44
C PHE A 136 -27.83 -6.73 -5.29
N TRP A 137 -28.62 -6.11 -4.40
CA TRP A 137 -28.07 -5.29 -3.32
C TRP A 137 -27.35 -6.11 -2.25
N ASP A 138 -27.88 -7.29 -1.92
CA ASP A 138 -27.27 -8.18 -0.94
C ASP A 138 -25.90 -8.68 -1.44
N TRP A 139 -25.79 -9.00 -2.74
CA TRP A 139 -24.55 -9.43 -3.39
C TRP A 139 -23.57 -8.28 -3.58
N TYR A 140 -24.04 -7.14 -4.07
CA TYR A 140 -23.20 -5.97 -4.30
C TYR A 140 -22.47 -5.52 -3.04
N ALA A 141 -23.20 -5.42 -1.92
CA ALA A 141 -22.61 -4.99 -0.66
C ALA A 141 -21.62 -6.05 -0.10
N ALA A 142 -21.96 -7.33 -0.23
CA ALA A 142 -21.12 -8.45 0.18
C ALA A 142 -19.77 -8.49 -0.55
N ASP A 143 -19.81 -8.37 -1.88
CA ASP A 143 -18.64 -8.42 -2.75
C ASP A 143 -17.74 -7.18 -2.56
N ALA A 144 -18.34 -5.99 -2.57
CA ALA A 144 -17.62 -4.73 -2.39
C ALA A 144 -16.89 -4.68 -1.04
N LEU A 145 -17.58 -5.04 0.05
CA LEU A 145 -16.97 -5.10 1.38
C LEU A 145 -15.95 -6.23 1.51
N GLY A 146 -16.21 -7.37 0.86
CA GLY A 146 -15.28 -8.49 0.78
C GLY A 146 -13.93 -8.04 0.24
N LEU A 147 -13.93 -7.37 -0.91
CA LEU A 147 -12.72 -6.82 -1.52
C LEU A 147 -12.07 -5.77 -0.64
N VAL A 148 -12.80 -4.75 -0.20
CA VAL A 148 -12.25 -3.61 0.56
C VAL A 148 -11.68 -4.05 1.91
N THR A 149 -12.27 -5.05 2.55
CA THR A 149 -11.84 -5.54 3.87
C THR A 149 -10.67 -6.52 3.76
N PHE A 150 -10.75 -7.49 2.85
CA PHE A 150 -9.78 -8.60 2.81
C PHE A 150 -8.61 -8.39 1.86
N THR A 151 -8.74 -7.56 0.81
CA THR A 151 -7.62 -7.33 -0.12
C THR A 151 -6.44 -6.66 0.59
N PRO A 152 -6.61 -5.62 1.43
CA PRO A 152 -5.52 -5.03 2.20
C PRO A 152 -4.84 -6.02 3.15
N LEU A 153 -5.62 -6.92 3.78
CA LEU A 153 -5.10 -7.97 4.65
C LEU A 153 -4.22 -8.95 3.88
N PHE A 154 -4.74 -9.53 2.79
CA PHE A 154 -4.00 -10.49 2.00
C PHE A 154 -2.80 -9.84 1.31
N TRP A 155 -2.91 -8.58 0.87
CA TRP A 155 -1.80 -7.80 0.33
C TRP A 155 -0.69 -7.60 1.36
N SER A 156 -1.05 -7.30 2.60
CA SER A 156 -0.09 -7.15 3.70
C SER A 156 0.67 -8.45 3.99
N ILE A 157 -0.04 -9.59 3.97
CA ILE A 157 0.58 -10.92 4.13
C ILE A 157 1.53 -11.22 2.96
N ALA A 158 1.09 -10.97 1.72
CA ALA A 158 1.88 -11.24 0.53
C ALA A 158 3.15 -10.38 0.44
N THR A 159 3.08 -9.13 0.90
CA THR A 159 4.20 -8.17 0.89
C THR A 159 5.01 -8.15 2.18
N ARG A 160 4.62 -8.94 3.19
CA ARG A 160 5.22 -8.98 4.54
C ARG A 160 5.31 -7.59 5.19
N SER A 161 4.26 -6.78 5.06
CA SER A 161 4.28 -5.38 5.52
C SER A 161 4.20 -5.18 7.03
N VAL A 162 4.13 -6.27 7.82
CA VAL A 162 4.17 -6.23 9.28
C VAL A 162 5.51 -6.79 9.78
N GLU A 163 6.43 -5.89 10.13
CA GLU A 163 7.68 -6.24 10.80
C GLU A 163 7.74 -5.57 12.18
N ILE A 164 7.56 -6.37 13.24
CA ILE A 164 7.68 -5.88 14.62
C ILE A 164 9.06 -6.22 15.13
N SER A 165 9.88 -5.20 15.39
CA SER A 165 11.16 -5.37 16.09
C SER A 165 10.91 -6.00 17.47
N ARG A 166 11.74 -7.00 17.86
CA ARG A 166 11.65 -7.65 19.19
C ARG A 166 11.61 -6.65 20.34
N LYS A 167 12.30 -5.50 20.20
CA LYS A 167 12.33 -4.42 21.21
C LYS A 167 10.96 -3.74 21.41
N ARG A 168 10.07 -3.78 20.40
CA ARG A 168 8.72 -3.18 20.43
C ARG A 168 7.62 -4.19 20.79
N LEU A 169 7.97 -5.46 21.01
CA LEU A 169 6.99 -6.52 21.26
C LEU A 169 6.11 -6.28 22.49
N PRO A 170 6.62 -5.80 23.65
CA PRO A 170 5.77 -5.55 24.82
C PRO A 170 4.73 -4.45 24.57
N ALA A 171 5.15 -3.34 23.97
CA ALA A 171 4.26 -2.23 23.62
C ALA A 171 3.22 -2.67 22.58
N ALA A 172 3.64 -3.42 21.56
CA ALA A 172 2.73 -4.01 20.58
C ALA A 172 1.71 -4.95 21.23
N ALA A 173 2.13 -5.86 22.11
CA ALA A 173 1.24 -6.76 22.81
C ALA A 173 0.22 -6.00 23.67
N LEU A 174 0.65 -4.95 24.37
CA LEU A 174 -0.25 -4.08 25.15
C LEU A 174 -1.28 -3.38 24.26
N THR A 175 -0.86 -2.79 23.13
CA THR A 175 -1.79 -2.15 22.18
C THR A 175 -2.80 -3.14 21.62
N ALA A 176 -2.38 -4.34 21.24
CA ALA A 176 -3.26 -5.39 20.75
C ALA A 176 -4.26 -5.86 21.83
N ALA A 177 -3.79 -6.06 23.05
CA ALA A 177 -4.65 -6.44 24.18
C ALA A 177 -5.67 -5.34 24.51
N ALA A 178 -5.23 -4.07 24.55
CA ALA A 178 -6.11 -2.93 24.79
C ALA A 178 -7.16 -2.78 23.68
N PHE A 179 -6.77 -2.99 22.42
CA PHE A 179 -7.69 -2.98 21.28
C PHE A 179 -8.75 -4.08 21.40
N CYS A 180 -8.34 -5.32 21.68
CA CYS A 180 -9.26 -6.43 21.87
C CYS A 180 -10.20 -6.22 23.06
N ALA A 181 -9.68 -5.73 24.19
CA ALA A 181 -10.47 -5.44 25.38
C ALA A 181 -11.50 -4.33 25.12
N LEU A 182 -11.12 -3.28 24.38
CA LEU A 182 -12.03 -2.22 23.98
C LEU A 182 -13.12 -2.71 23.03
N LEU A 183 -12.77 -3.51 22.01
CA LEU A 183 -13.77 -4.12 21.13
C LEU A 183 -14.75 -4.99 21.93
N ALA A 184 -14.25 -5.81 22.84
CA ALA A 184 -15.10 -6.63 23.72
C ALA A 184 -16.03 -5.74 24.56
N ALA A 185 -15.51 -4.69 25.20
CA ALA A 185 -16.31 -3.76 25.99
C ALA A 185 -17.40 -3.06 25.17
N ILE A 186 -17.09 -2.67 23.92
CA ILE A 186 -18.05 -2.03 23.01
C ILE A 186 -19.17 -2.99 22.61
N PHE A 187 -18.85 -4.23 22.23
CA PHE A 187 -19.78 -5.16 21.59
C PHE A 187 -20.49 -6.13 22.56
N VAL A 188 -19.99 -6.32 23.79
CA VAL A 188 -20.70 -7.11 24.82
C VAL A 188 -21.91 -6.36 25.38
N GLN A 189 -21.85 -5.03 25.44
CA GLN A 189 -22.93 -4.21 25.95
C GLN A 189 -23.93 -3.82 24.83
N SER A 190 -25.20 -3.66 25.20
CA SER A 190 -26.28 -3.25 24.29
C SER A 190 -27.11 -2.12 24.90
N THR A 191 -26.46 -1.15 25.55
CA THR A 191 -27.12 -0.07 26.30
C THR A 191 -26.75 1.31 25.76
N TYR A 192 -25.47 1.53 25.47
CA TYR A 192 -24.93 2.82 25.02
C TYR A 192 -24.46 2.75 23.57
N PRO A 193 -24.70 3.79 22.75
CA PRO A 193 -24.33 3.84 21.33
C PRO A 193 -22.84 4.22 21.14
N VAL A 194 -21.93 3.45 21.72
CA VAL A 194 -20.48 3.77 21.77
C VAL A 194 -19.66 3.27 20.57
N LEU A 195 -20.32 2.98 19.44
CA LEU A 195 -19.68 2.44 18.24
C LEU A 195 -18.56 3.35 17.69
N PHE A 196 -18.66 4.65 17.94
CA PHE A 196 -17.66 5.65 17.52
C PHE A 196 -16.28 5.44 18.17
N LEU A 197 -16.18 4.72 19.30
CA LEU A 197 -14.90 4.43 19.97
C LEU A 197 -14.01 3.47 19.17
N VAL A 198 -14.57 2.76 18.19
CA VAL A 198 -13.79 1.87 17.32
C VAL A 198 -12.81 2.65 16.44
N TYR A 199 -13.19 3.83 15.94
CA TYR A 199 -12.35 4.63 15.05
C TYR A 199 -11.02 5.08 15.65
N PRO A 200 -10.97 5.73 16.84
CA PRO A 200 -9.70 6.09 17.46
C PRO A 200 -8.86 4.85 17.80
N ALA A 201 -9.49 3.73 18.16
CA ALA A 201 -8.79 2.48 18.44
C ALA A 201 -8.09 1.92 17.19
N LEU A 202 -8.79 1.89 16.05
CA LEU A 202 -8.22 1.49 14.76
C LEU A 202 -7.07 2.41 14.33
N ILE A 203 -7.19 3.72 14.58
CA ILE A 203 -6.13 4.69 14.28
C ILE A 203 -4.89 4.40 15.13
N VAL A 204 -5.03 4.18 16.44
CA VAL A 204 -3.89 3.82 17.32
C VAL A 204 -3.21 2.54 16.82
N VAL A 205 -3.98 1.53 16.42
CA VAL A 205 -3.42 0.31 15.83
C VAL A 205 -2.69 0.60 14.52
N ALA A 206 -3.24 1.44 13.64
CA ALA A 206 -2.57 1.86 12.41
C ALA A 206 -1.23 2.57 12.67
N PHE A 207 -1.14 3.43 13.70
CA PHE A 207 0.11 4.08 14.09
C PHE A 207 1.16 3.09 14.61
N GLN A 208 0.75 2.09 15.37
CA GLN A 208 1.66 1.15 16.02
C GLN A 208 2.12 0.02 15.09
N PHE A 209 1.23 -0.45 14.22
CA PHE A 209 1.44 -1.65 13.40
C PHE A 209 1.40 -1.39 11.89
N GLY A 210 1.22 -0.13 11.47
CA GLY A 210 1.17 0.26 10.07
C GLY A 210 -0.04 -0.28 9.32
N PHE A 211 0.08 -0.30 7.99
CA PHE A 211 -0.99 -0.74 7.08
C PHE A 211 -1.47 -2.16 7.33
N GLY A 212 -0.54 -3.09 7.57
CA GLY A 212 -0.89 -4.48 7.82
C GLY A 212 -1.65 -4.70 9.12
N GLY A 213 -1.24 -4.05 10.21
CA GLY A 213 -1.97 -4.14 11.48
C GLY A 213 -3.35 -3.48 11.41
N ALA A 214 -3.48 -2.36 10.70
CA ALA A 214 -4.79 -1.75 10.43
C ALA A 214 -5.73 -2.70 9.68
N ALA A 215 -5.22 -3.43 8.68
CA ALA A 215 -6.01 -4.42 7.94
C ALA A 215 -6.45 -5.61 8.81
N VAL A 216 -5.57 -6.13 9.68
CA VAL A 216 -5.93 -7.18 10.65
C VAL A 216 -7.00 -6.67 11.63
N ALA A 217 -6.80 -5.47 12.19
CA ALA A 217 -7.73 -4.88 13.15
C ALA A 217 -9.10 -4.60 12.54
N LEU A 218 -9.15 -4.18 11.27
CA LEU A 218 -10.38 -4.02 10.52
C LEU A 218 -11.14 -5.35 10.38
N VAL A 219 -10.46 -6.42 9.97
CA VAL A 219 -11.07 -7.76 9.83
C VAL A 219 -11.58 -8.26 11.17
N VAL A 220 -10.79 -8.14 12.24
CA VAL A 220 -11.23 -8.50 13.61
C VAL A 220 -12.45 -7.69 14.03
N THR A 221 -12.45 -6.38 13.79
CA THR A 221 -13.58 -5.50 14.07
C THR A 221 -14.83 -5.95 13.30
N ALA A 222 -14.71 -6.22 12.01
CA ALA A 222 -15.82 -6.67 11.18
C ALA A 222 -16.37 -8.02 11.66
N THR A 223 -15.50 -8.99 12.00
CA THR A 223 -15.91 -10.28 12.55
C THR A 223 -16.65 -10.12 13.88
N VAL A 224 -16.11 -9.34 14.82
CA VAL A 224 -16.75 -9.09 16.13
C VAL A 224 -18.09 -8.39 15.94
N ALA A 225 -18.16 -7.38 15.07
CA ALA A 225 -19.39 -6.65 14.79
C ALA A 225 -20.48 -7.55 14.18
N VAL A 226 -20.11 -8.42 13.22
CA VAL A 226 -21.04 -9.37 12.59
C VAL A 226 -21.54 -10.36 13.63
N VAL A 227 -20.64 -10.99 14.40
CA VAL A 227 -21.02 -11.98 15.41
C VAL A 227 -21.88 -11.36 16.51
N ALA A 228 -21.51 -10.19 17.04
CA ALA A 228 -22.28 -9.53 18.08
C ALA A 228 -23.69 -9.16 17.60
N THR A 229 -23.79 -8.48 16.44
CA THR A 229 -25.08 -8.07 15.86
C THR A 229 -25.97 -9.28 15.55
N SER A 230 -25.40 -10.36 15.02
CA SER A 230 -26.12 -11.60 14.73
C SER A 230 -26.72 -12.25 15.98
N ASN A 231 -26.06 -12.08 17.13
CA ASN A 231 -26.51 -12.57 18.43
C ASN A 231 -27.32 -11.53 19.22
N GLY A 232 -27.75 -10.42 18.60
CA GLY A 232 -28.52 -9.36 19.25
C GLY A 232 -27.73 -8.49 20.26
N HIS A 233 -26.40 -8.58 20.23
CA HIS A 233 -25.51 -7.81 21.10
C HIS A 233 -24.87 -6.61 20.38
N GLY A 234 -24.40 -5.65 21.16
CA GLY A 234 -23.61 -4.52 20.68
C GLY A 234 -24.44 -3.29 20.33
N PRO A 235 -23.77 -2.17 20.01
CA PRO A 235 -24.45 -0.89 19.76
C PRO A 235 -25.42 -0.91 18.56
N LEU A 236 -25.23 -1.84 17.61
CA LEU A 236 -26.07 -1.95 16.42
C LEU A 236 -27.42 -2.63 16.72
N SER A 237 -27.52 -3.44 17.79
CA SER A 237 -28.80 -4.03 18.20
C SER A 237 -29.74 -3.02 18.88
N LEU A 238 -29.20 -1.87 19.32
CA LEU A 238 -30.00 -0.74 19.83
C LEU A 238 -30.89 -0.09 18.75
N MET A 239 -30.59 -0.33 17.47
CA MET A 239 -31.36 0.23 16.38
C MET A 239 -32.75 -0.39 16.28
N ARG A 240 -33.76 0.48 16.32
CA ARG A 240 -35.14 0.11 16.00
C ARG A 240 -35.26 -0.08 14.49
N GLY A 241 -35.40 -1.32 14.06
CA GLY A 241 -35.50 -1.69 12.65
C GLY A 241 -35.48 -3.19 12.44
N THR A 242 -35.58 -3.59 11.19
CA THR A 242 -35.43 -4.98 10.75
C THR A 242 -33.97 -5.41 10.82
N LEU A 243 -33.72 -6.72 10.91
CA LEU A 243 -32.37 -7.28 10.84
C LEU A 243 -31.61 -6.84 9.58
N ARG A 244 -32.33 -6.66 8.45
CA ARG A 244 -31.75 -6.18 7.19
C ARG A 244 -31.20 -4.76 7.30
N GLU A 245 -31.91 -3.87 8.00
CA GLU A 245 -31.46 -2.49 8.23
C GLU A 245 -30.24 -2.46 9.16
N GLN A 246 -30.23 -3.29 10.21
CA GLN A 246 -29.07 -3.45 11.10
C GLN A 246 -27.84 -3.95 10.33
N ILE A 247 -28.02 -4.92 9.42
CA ILE A 247 -26.96 -5.42 8.52
C ILE A 247 -26.46 -4.32 7.59
N ALA A 248 -27.35 -3.57 6.95
CA ALA A 248 -26.96 -2.49 6.04
C ALA A 248 -26.10 -1.45 6.76
N ILE A 249 -26.42 -1.14 8.01
CA ILE A 249 -25.66 -0.18 8.81
C ILE A 249 -24.34 -0.77 9.30
N LEU A 250 -24.31 -2.06 9.63
CA LEU A 250 -23.07 -2.79 9.88
C LEU A 250 -22.14 -2.72 8.66
N GLN A 251 -22.68 -2.93 7.47
CA GLN A 251 -21.95 -2.86 6.21
C GLN A 251 -21.37 -1.46 5.97
N ILE A 252 -22.16 -0.40 6.20
CA ILE A 252 -21.69 1.00 6.14
C ILE A 252 -20.60 1.23 7.18
N PHE A 253 -20.78 0.75 8.41
CA PHE A 253 -19.79 0.88 9.48
C PHE A 253 -18.45 0.23 9.11
N VAL A 254 -18.46 -0.98 8.54
CA VAL A 254 -17.24 -1.65 8.07
C VAL A 254 -16.61 -0.89 6.91
N ALA A 255 -17.40 -0.42 5.93
CA ALA A 255 -16.90 0.38 4.81
C ALA A 255 -16.20 1.66 5.28
N VAL A 256 -16.83 2.42 6.19
CA VAL A 256 -16.29 3.66 6.74
C VAL A 256 -15.06 3.37 7.60
N SER A 257 -15.09 2.32 8.42
CA SER A 257 -13.94 1.88 9.22
C SER A 257 -12.75 1.53 8.33
N ALA A 258 -12.99 0.83 7.21
CA ALA A 258 -11.97 0.50 6.23
C ALA A 258 -11.40 1.75 5.59
N ALA A 259 -12.26 2.62 5.04
CA ALA A 259 -11.85 3.85 4.39
C ALA A 259 -11.01 4.73 5.31
N MET A 260 -11.45 4.95 6.57
CA MET A 260 -10.75 5.79 7.52
C MET A 260 -9.42 5.18 7.98
N SER A 261 -9.46 3.95 8.51
CA SER A 261 -8.28 3.34 9.13
C SER A 261 -7.20 3.01 8.11
N LEU A 262 -7.57 2.46 6.95
CA LEU A 262 -6.61 2.08 5.92
C LEU A 262 -6.12 3.28 5.10
N ALA A 263 -6.94 4.33 4.88
CA ALA A 263 -6.43 5.55 4.26
C ALA A 263 -5.39 6.21 5.16
N VAL A 264 -5.66 6.35 6.46
CA VAL A 264 -4.67 6.86 7.43
C VAL A 264 -3.40 5.99 7.42
N ALA A 265 -3.57 4.66 7.45
CA ALA A 265 -2.43 3.75 7.43
C ALA A 265 -1.62 3.82 6.13
N SER A 266 -2.27 4.03 4.98
CA SER A 266 -1.59 4.21 3.68
C SER A 266 -0.80 5.53 3.64
N VAL A 267 -1.35 6.61 4.18
CA VAL A 267 -0.64 7.90 4.27
C VAL A 267 0.55 7.78 5.21
N LEU A 268 0.40 7.05 6.32
CA LEU A 268 1.49 6.79 7.25
C LEU A 268 2.60 5.95 6.60
N ALA A 269 2.23 4.90 5.86
CA ALA A 269 3.17 4.04 5.16
C ALA A 269 3.97 4.83 4.09
N GLU A 270 3.29 5.67 3.31
CA GLU A 270 3.95 6.52 2.31
C GLU A 270 4.85 7.57 2.98
N ARG A 271 4.40 8.22 4.07
CA ARG A 271 5.24 9.14 4.84
C ARG A 271 6.48 8.46 5.39
N GLU A 272 6.36 7.25 5.93
CA GLU A 272 7.51 6.52 6.45
C GLU A 272 8.49 6.14 5.35
N LYS A 273 7.99 5.72 4.18
CA LYS A 273 8.80 5.42 3.00
C LYS A 273 9.57 6.67 2.51
N LEU A 274 8.89 7.80 2.35
CA LEU A 274 9.51 9.06 1.95
C LEU A 274 10.55 9.54 2.98
N ASN A 275 10.25 9.43 4.27
CA ASN A 275 11.21 9.77 5.34
C ASN A 275 12.44 8.86 5.34
N ARG A 276 12.28 7.56 5.06
CA ARG A 276 13.42 6.63 4.91
C ARG A 276 14.28 7.00 3.70
N GLN A 277 13.66 7.34 2.57
CA GLN A 277 14.37 7.80 1.38
C GLN A 277 15.12 9.10 1.63
N LEU A 278 14.50 10.08 2.31
CA LEU A 278 15.15 11.34 2.67
C LEU A 278 16.35 11.13 3.58
N ARG A 279 16.22 10.25 4.60
CA ARG A 279 17.35 9.91 5.49
C ARG A 279 18.48 9.22 4.73
N ALA A 280 18.17 8.27 3.86
CA ALA A 280 19.17 7.58 3.05
C ALA A 280 19.89 8.54 2.09
N ALA A 281 19.15 9.43 1.43
CA ALA A 281 19.71 10.46 0.55
C ALA A 281 20.62 11.43 1.33
N LYS A 282 20.20 11.86 2.53
CA LYS A 282 21.02 12.72 3.40
C LYS A 282 22.32 12.04 3.79
N THR A 283 22.29 10.80 4.27
CA THR A 283 23.50 10.04 4.63
C THR A 283 24.40 9.81 3.43
N ALA A 284 23.84 9.56 2.24
CA ALA A 284 24.61 9.40 1.02
C ALA A 284 25.30 10.71 0.58
N ALA A 285 24.63 11.86 0.77
CA ALA A 285 25.18 13.18 0.47
C ALA A 285 26.31 13.56 1.44
N GLU A 286 26.13 13.35 2.75
CA GLU A 286 27.17 13.56 3.77
C GLU A 286 28.42 12.72 3.47
N ALA A 287 28.23 11.43 3.15
CA ALA A 287 29.33 10.56 2.75
C ALA A 287 30.01 10.97 1.43
N ALA A 288 29.31 11.63 0.52
CA ALA A 288 29.90 12.15 -0.72
C ALA A 288 30.73 13.42 -0.47
N GLU A 289 30.26 14.30 0.41
CA GLU A 289 30.99 15.51 0.83
C GLU A 289 32.28 15.15 1.57
N ASP A 290 32.24 14.17 2.48
CA ASP A 290 33.44 13.72 3.20
C ASP A 290 34.47 13.12 2.23
N ARG A 291 34.05 12.33 1.24
CA ARG A 291 34.92 11.81 0.19
C ARG A 291 35.53 12.92 -0.66
N LEU A 292 34.75 13.95 -0.98
CA LEU A 292 35.26 15.10 -1.74
C LEU A 292 36.32 15.86 -0.94
N ARG A 293 36.06 16.14 0.35
CA ARG A 293 37.02 16.79 1.25
C ARG A 293 38.31 15.99 1.41
N GLU A 294 38.23 14.67 1.58
CA GLU A 294 39.40 13.80 1.67
C GLU A 294 40.21 13.80 0.36
N SER A 295 39.52 13.73 -0.78
CA SER A 295 40.12 13.80 -2.11
C SER A 295 40.83 15.14 -2.33
N GLU A 296 40.17 16.26 -2.01
CA GLU A 296 40.75 17.61 -2.10
C GLU A 296 41.97 17.77 -1.19
N ALA A 297 41.90 17.31 0.06
CA ALA A 297 43.02 17.37 1.00
C ALA A 297 44.21 16.54 0.48
N ARG A 298 43.94 15.35 -0.06
CA ARG A 298 44.96 14.50 -0.68
C ARG A 298 45.58 15.15 -1.92
N TYR A 299 44.78 15.74 -2.81
CA TYR A 299 45.30 16.47 -3.98
C TYR A 299 46.13 17.68 -3.58
N ARG A 300 45.69 18.44 -2.57
CA ARG A 300 46.44 19.58 -2.04
C ARG A 300 47.80 19.15 -1.48
N LEU A 301 47.84 18.08 -0.68
CA LEU A 301 49.08 17.51 -0.15
C LEU A 301 50.04 17.02 -1.24
N LEU A 302 49.51 16.39 -2.30
CA LEU A 302 50.31 15.95 -3.44
C LEU A 302 50.87 17.15 -4.22
N ALA A 303 50.06 18.19 -4.46
CA ALA A 303 50.48 19.39 -5.16
C ALA A 303 51.55 20.17 -4.37
N GLU A 304 51.37 20.38 -3.06
CA GLU A 304 52.32 21.10 -2.20
C GLU A 304 53.67 20.37 -2.03
N ASN A 305 53.68 19.03 -2.07
CA ASN A 305 54.90 18.23 -1.97
C ASN A 305 55.54 17.88 -3.33
N SER A 306 54.94 18.29 -4.45
CA SER A 306 55.55 18.12 -5.77
C SER A 306 56.87 18.89 -5.88
N SER A 307 57.74 18.51 -6.81
CA SER A 307 58.92 19.32 -7.18
C SER A 307 58.60 20.35 -8.27
N ASP A 308 57.47 20.16 -8.95
CA ASP A 308 57.04 20.94 -10.11
C ASP A 308 56.09 22.08 -9.70
N VAL A 309 56.00 23.11 -10.55
CA VAL A 309 54.99 24.17 -10.43
C VAL A 309 53.75 23.75 -11.20
N ILE A 310 52.61 23.64 -10.52
CA ILE A 310 51.33 23.28 -11.13
C ILE A 310 50.46 24.53 -11.15
N ALA A 311 50.02 24.97 -12.32
CA ALA A 311 49.09 26.08 -12.50
C ALA A 311 47.83 25.61 -13.24
N LEU A 312 46.66 25.96 -12.72
CA LEU A 312 45.37 25.82 -13.38
C LEU A 312 44.97 27.19 -13.92
N SER A 313 44.62 27.27 -15.19
CA SER A 313 44.11 28.50 -15.80
C SER A 313 42.77 28.25 -16.48
N GLY A 314 41.86 29.20 -16.34
CA GLY A 314 40.59 29.26 -17.05
C GLY A 314 40.78 29.38 -18.57
N ALA A 315 39.71 29.13 -19.32
CA ALA A 315 39.71 29.23 -20.78
C ALA A 315 39.92 30.68 -21.28
N ASP A 316 39.79 31.66 -20.40
CA ASP A 316 40.10 33.09 -20.60
C ASP A 316 41.58 33.44 -20.37
N GLY A 317 42.40 32.46 -19.96
CA GLY A 317 43.82 32.63 -19.67
C GLY A 317 44.12 33.19 -18.28
N GLN A 318 43.11 33.40 -17.44
CA GLN A 318 43.31 33.76 -16.03
C GLN A 318 43.78 32.54 -15.25
N VAL A 319 44.75 32.72 -14.35
CA VAL A 319 45.28 31.61 -13.54
C VAL A 319 44.47 31.49 -12.25
N ASP A 320 43.70 30.41 -12.13
CA ASP A 320 42.75 30.15 -11.03
C ASP A 320 43.43 29.55 -9.80
N TYR A 321 44.55 28.82 -9.99
CA TYR A 321 45.28 28.18 -8.89
C TYR A 321 46.74 27.93 -9.26
N VAL A 322 47.68 28.22 -8.35
CA VAL A 322 49.10 27.90 -8.50
C VAL A 322 49.62 27.22 -7.24
N ALA A 323 50.17 26.01 -7.38
CA ALA A 323 50.89 25.31 -6.32
C ALA A 323 52.39 25.31 -6.60
N PHE A 324 53.17 25.77 -5.61
CA PHE A 324 54.64 25.72 -5.64
C PHE A 324 55.13 24.56 -4.80
N GLY A 325 55.85 23.63 -5.43
CA GLY A 325 56.55 22.58 -4.71
C GLY A 325 57.50 23.09 -3.62
N ARG A 326 57.63 22.37 -2.50
CA ARG A 326 58.60 22.70 -1.42
C ARG A 326 60.07 22.79 -1.88
N ARG A 327 60.43 22.17 -3.01
CA ARG A 327 61.76 22.33 -3.64
C ARG A 327 61.85 23.57 -4.54
N ALA A 328 60.80 23.89 -5.29
CA ALA A 328 60.73 25.10 -6.12
C ALA A 328 60.71 26.39 -5.27
N SER A 329 60.10 26.35 -4.08
CA SER A 329 60.09 27.48 -3.12
C SER A 329 61.45 27.76 -2.46
N ARG A 330 62.43 26.84 -2.56
CA ARG A 330 63.83 27.09 -2.15
C ARG A 330 64.68 27.73 -3.26
N LEU A 331 64.15 27.89 -4.47
CA LEU A 331 64.72 28.80 -5.45
C LEU A 331 64.34 30.22 -5.03
N SER A 332 65.15 30.72 -4.09
CA SER A 332 65.47 32.11 -3.80
C SER A 332 64.79 33.16 -4.70
N ALA A 333 64.31 34.23 -4.06
CA ALA A 333 63.87 35.49 -4.68
C ALA A 333 64.89 36.15 -5.66
N ARG A 334 66.04 35.52 -5.94
CA ARG A 334 66.94 35.83 -7.05
C ARG A 334 66.42 35.41 -8.43
N ASP A 335 65.67 34.31 -8.57
CA ASP A 335 65.41 33.74 -9.91
C ASP A 335 64.16 34.35 -10.60
N LEU A 336 63.20 34.86 -9.82
CA LEU A 336 62.00 35.55 -10.35
C LEU A 336 62.32 36.91 -11.01
N ARG A 337 63.51 37.50 -10.78
CA ARG A 337 63.94 38.71 -11.51
C ARG A 337 64.47 38.41 -12.91
N VAL A 338 64.86 37.17 -13.20
CA VAL A 338 65.45 36.80 -14.50
C VAL A 338 64.38 36.48 -15.55
N ALA A 339 63.20 35.98 -15.13
CA ALA A 339 62.09 35.70 -16.05
C ALA A 339 61.36 36.98 -16.53
N ARG A 340 61.32 38.05 -15.73
CA ARG A 340 60.74 39.34 -16.13
C ARG A 340 61.62 40.12 -17.12
N ALA A 341 62.87 39.70 -17.35
CA ALA A 341 63.81 40.35 -18.24
C ALA A 341 63.86 39.77 -19.67
N ARG A 342 63.11 38.70 -19.98
CA ARG A 342 63.18 38.03 -21.30
C ARG A 342 61.85 37.82 -22.03
N GLY A 343 60.76 38.44 -21.59
CA GLY A 343 59.43 38.25 -22.19
C GLY A 343 58.60 39.52 -22.24
N ALA A 344 59.14 40.61 -22.79
CA ALA A 344 58.32 41.71 -23.28
C ALA A 344 58.20 41.56 -24.82
N PRO A 345 57.02 41.25 -25.38
CA PRO A 345 56.73 41.67 -26.73
C PRO A 345 56.52 43.19 -26.70
N ALA A 346 57.16 43.86 -27.65
CA ALA A 346 57.03 45.29 -27.87
C ALA A 346 55.56 45.71 -28.03
N SER A 347 55.21 46.80 -27.38
CA SER A 347 54.02 47.60 -27.68
C SER A 347 54.00 48.05 -29.14
N PRO A 348 52.82 48.15 -29.76
CA PRO A 348 52.56 49.26 -30.65
C PRO A 348 51.34 50.07 -30.19
N GLY A 349 51.53 51.39 -30.19
CA GLY A 349 50.52 52.31 -30.68
C GLY A 349 49.48 52.80 -29.69
N ALA A 350 49.74 53.98 -29.16
CA ALA A 350 48.73 54.88 -28.64
C ALA A 350 47.74 55.30 -29.75
N ALA A 351 46.45 55.31 -29.42
CA ALA A 351 45.46 56.21 -30.00
C ALA A 351 44.49 56.61 -28.89
N GLY A 352 44.37 57.93 -28.67
CA GLY A 352 43.59 58.55 -27.60
C GLY A 352 42.08 58.57 -27.84
N PRO A 353 41.32 59.16 -26.90
CA PRO A 353 39.88 58.99 -26.79
C PRO A 353 39.08 60.02 -27.62
N ALA A 354 37.99 59.57 -28.22
CA ALA A 354 36.78 60.34 -28.50
C ALA A 354 35.60 59.36 -28.66
#